data_AF-A0A352UNW1-F1
#
_entry.id   AF-A0A352UNW1-F1
#
_cell.length_a   1.000
_cell.length_b   1.000
_cell.length_c   1.000
_cell.angle_alpha   90.00
_cell.angle_beta   90.00
_cell.angle_gamma   90.00
#
_symmetry.space_group_name_H-M   'P 1'
#
loop_
_entity.id
_entity.type
_entity.pdbx_description
1 polymer ?
#
loop_
_entity_poly.entity_id
_entity_poly.type
_entity_poly.pdbx_seq_one_letter_code
_entity_poly.pdbx_strand_id
1 'polypeptide(L)'
;GVCRESFTAGNVSGSYRYTGGLTGVIDAANGFTTHVSDCYSLTTVSAPDTQYVGGFTGANWYANVARCYDAGSVSAAGATTVGGLTGLFYDGAVTADSYYDTQVTGLSDNLGQGVPKTTAEMKDLDIFTNWDFPDVWTLSDDNNGYPALAWQGYEHGSLQTVADLIIEDAIAPINGEAPKTAVAETDEYTGTIAWAGDPTTFAPGTACTATITLTAKDGYTFDGVEANSFSVPSAATVSNAADSGVISATFKSPPDGYITDGNGIMAYRYVSNNFDIHGTYK
;
A
#
# COMPACT_ATOMS: atom_id res chain seq x y z
N GLY A 1 3.67 -22.36 -9.58
CA GLY A 1 3.05 -21.36 -10.48
C GLY A 1 2.70 -20.12 -9.67
N VAL A 2 2.29 -19.03 -10.32
CA VAL A 2 1.83 -17.81 -9.63
C VAL A 2 0.43 -17.48 -10.13
N CYS A 3 -0.51 -17.31 -9.20
CA CYS A 3 -1.80 -16.68 -9.45
C CYS A 3 -1.81 -15.41 -8.60
N ARG A 4 -1.94 -14.25 -9.23
CA ARG A 4 -1.96 -12.98 -8.51
C ARG A 4 -2.94 -11.99 -9.08
N GLU A 5 -3.38 -11.03 -8.28
CA GLU A 5 -4.18 -9.87 -8.72
C GLU A 5 -5.38 -10.32 -9.56
N SER A 6 -6.07 -11.36 -9.10
CA SER A 6 -7.12 -12.04 -9.85
C SER A 6 -8.37 -12.22 -9.01
N PHE A 7 -9.53 -12.27 -9.66
CA PHE A 7 -10.79 -12.49 -8.96
C PHE A 7 -11.70 -13.48 -9.68
N THR A 8 -12.64 -14.04 -8.92
CA THR A 8 -13.75 -14.83 -9.48
C THR A 8 -15.08 -14.35 -8.95
N ALA A 9 -16.07 -14.41 -9.83
CA ALA A 9 -17.47 -14.17 -9.50
C ALA A 9 -18.33 -15.10 -10.37
N GLY A 10 -19.45 -15.55 -9.83
CA GLY A 10 -20.36 -16.48 -10.51
C GLY A 10 -20.72 -17.67 -9.64
N ASN A 11 -20.95 -18.83 -10.27
CA ASN A 11 -21.38 -20.05 -9.58
C ASN A 11 -20.44 -21.20 -9.90
N VAL A 12 -19.99 -21.91 -8.87
CA VAL A 12 -19.17 -23.13 -8.99
C VAL A 12 -19.90 -24.28 -8.32
N SER A 13 -19.92 -25.44 -8.99
CA SER A 13 -20.43 -26.68 -8.44
C SER A 13 -19.42 -27.81 -8.57
N GLY A 14 -19.41 -28.75 -7.62
CA GLY A 14 -18.55 -29.93 -7.68
C GLY A 14 -19.13 -31.13 -6.95
N SER A 15 -18.67 -32.33 -7.33
CA SER A 15 -19.26 -33.61 -6.92
C SER A 15 -18.24 -34.72 -6.65
N TYR A 16 -16.98 -34.38 -6.41
CA TYR A 16 -15.96 -35.40 -6.13
C TYR A 16 -14.97 -35.00 -5.04
N ARG A 17 -13.79 -34.48 -5.39
CA ARG A 17 -12.70 -34.30 -4.42
C ARG A 17 -12.51 -32.88 -3.94
N TYR A 18 -12.36 -31.93 -4.86
CA TYR A 18 -11.95 -30.57 -4.51
C TYR A 18 -12.80 -29.56 -5.24
N THR A 19 -13.38 -28.63 -4.50
CA THR A 19 -14.18 -27.53 -5.04
C THR A 19 -13.82 -26.24 -4.31
N GLY A 20 -13.42 -25.22 -5.05
CA GLY A 20 -13.23 -23.87 -4.53
C GLY A 20 -13.64 -22.83 -5.56
N GLY A 21 -14.00 -21.63 -5.11
CA GLY A 21 -14.47 -20.55 -5.97
C GLY A 21 -13.42 -20.07 -6.96
N LEU A 22 -12.17 -19.92 -6.52
CA LEU A 22 -11.03 -19.60 -7.40
C LEU A 22 -10.32 -20.85 -7.90
N THR A 23 -9.97 -21.77 -6.99
CA THR A 23 -9.22 -22.99 -7.35
C THR A 23 -9.80 -24.23 -6.69
N GLY A 24 -9.89 -25.33 -7.43
CA GLY A 24 -10.24 -26.63 -6.84
C GLY A 24 -9.13 -27.09 -5.89
N VAL A 25 -7.91 -27.20 -6.40
CA VAL A 25 -6.75 -27.65 -5.62
C VAL A 25 -5.53 -26.81 -5.98
N ILE A 26 -4.79 -26.42 -4.96
CA ILE A 26 -3.43 -25.88 -5.12
C ILE A 26 -2.47 -26.98 -4.68
N ASP A 27 -1.73 -27.49 -5.65
CA ASP A 27 -0.71 -28.51 -5.46
C ASP A 27 0.65 -27.95 -5.89
N ALA A 28 1.69 -28.31 -5.14
CA ALA A 28 3.06 -27.95 -5.45
C ALA A 28 3.92 -29.21 -5.38
N ALA A 29 4.57 -29.53 -6.49
CA ALA A 29 5.43 -30.71 -6.59
C ALA A 29 6.92 -30.32 -6.52
N ASN A 30 7.77 -31.27 -6.14
CA ASN A 30 9.23 -31.21 -6.31
C ASN A 30 9.93 -30.00 -5.66
N GLY A 31 9.43 -29.52 -4.51
CA GLY A 31 10.07 -28.43 -3.76
C GLY A 31 9.87 -27.03 -4.36
N PHE A 32 8.95 -26.87 -5.33
CA PHE A 32 8.49 -25.55 -5.77
C PHE A 32 7.42 -25.04 -4.81
N THR A 33 7.53 -23.78 -4.38
CA THR A 33 6.43 -23.10 -3.69
C THR A 33 5.50 -22.48 -4.73
N THR A 34 4.21 -22.79 -4.65
CA THR A 34 3.18 -22.07 -5.40
C THR A 34 2.68 -20.90 -4.55
N HIS A 35 2.55 -19.73 -5.18
CA HIS A 35 2.03 -18.54 -4.52
C HIS A 35 0.69 -18.16 -5.17
N VAL A 36 -0.33 -18.00 -4.33
CA VAL A 36 -1.59 -17.37 -4.69
C VAL A 36 -1.71 -16.13 -3.84
N SER A 37 -1.57 -14.95 -4.44
CA SER A 37 -1.58 -13.71 -3.69
C SER A 37 -2.49 -12.66 -4.27
N ASP A 38 -2.98 -11.75 -3.47
CA ASP A 38 -3.69 -10.57 -3.97
C ASP A 38 -4.93 -10.97 -4.80
N CYS A 39 -5.70 -11.93 -4.31
CA CYS A 39 -6.80 -12.52 -5.07
C CYS A 39 -8.10 -12.57 -4.26
N TYR A 40 -9.24 -12.48 -4.91
CA TYR A 40 -10.51 -12.61 -4.20
C TYR A 40 -11.58 -13.44 -4.91
N SER A 41 -12.53 -13.96 -4.15
CA SER A 41 -13.66 -14.73 -4.67
C SER A 41 -14.97 -14.14 -4.14
N LEU A 42 -15.89 -13.87 -5.06
CA LEU A 42 -17.31 -13.58 -4.81
C LEU A 42 -18.20 -14.75 -5.26
N THR A 43 -17.58 -15.91 -5.48
CA THR A 43 -18.23 -17.04 -6.13
C THR A 43 -19.22 -17.72 -5.19
N THR A 44 -20.40 -18.03 -5.69
CA THR A 44 -21.34 -18.92 -5.01
C THR A 44 -20.94 -20.37 -5.25
N VAL A 45 -20.55 -21.07 -4.18
CA VAL A 45 -20.07 -22.46 -4.22
C VAL A 45 -21.18 -23.41 -3.76
N SER A 46 -21.56 -24.37 -4.59
CA SER A 46 -22.54 -25.42 -4.26
C SER A 46 -21.96 -26.81 -4.52
N ALA A 47 -21.55 -27.50 -3.47
CA ALA A 47 -20.79 -28.75 -3.58
C ALA A 47 -21.13 -29.76 -2.46
N PRO A 48 -22.39 -30.24 -2.38
CA PRO A 48 -22.82 -31.14 -1.31
C PRO A 48 -22.14 -32.52 -1.36
N ASP A 49 -21.72 -32.98 -2.55
CA ASP A 49 -21.13 -34.31 -2.74
C ASP A 49 -19.60 -34.27 -2.93
N THR A 50 -18.94 -33.22 -2.44
CA THR A 50 -17.48 -33.05 -2.56
C THR A 50 -16.77 -33.33 -1.24
N GLN A 51 -15.57 -33.94 -1.28
CA GLN A 51 -14.78 -34.17 -0.07
C GLN A 51 -14.32 -32.88 0.60
N TYR A 52 -13.64 -31.99 -0.13
CA TYR A 52 -13.08 -30.75 0.40
C TYR A 52 -13.62 -29.53 -0.35
N VAL A 53 -14.23 -28.61 0.39
CA VAL A 53 -14.86 -27.41 -0.17
C VAL A 53 -14.35 -26.16 0.53
N GLY A 54 -13.87 -25.18 -0.23
CA GLY A 54 -13.57 -23.84 0.29
C GLY A 54 -14.33 -22.78 -0.48
N GLY A 55 -14.60 -21.64 0.14
CA GLY A 55 -15.11 -20.47 -0.60
C GLY A 55 -14.16 -20.06 -1.72
N PHE A 56 -12.85 -20.06 -1.44
CA PHE A 56 -11.80 -19.67 -2.38
C PHE A 56 -11.03 -20.87 -2.96
N THR A 57 -10.53 -21.77 -2.10
CA THR A 57 -9.74 -22.94 -2.51
C THR A 57 -10.27 -24.23 -1.90
N GLY A 58 -10.50 -25.28 -2.69
CA GLY A 58 -10.96 -26.57 -2.16
C GLY A 58 -9.92 -27.26 -1.26
N ALA A 59 -8.67 -27.38 -1.74
CA ALA A 59 -7.56 -27.89 -0.93
C ALA A 59 -6.24 -27.16 -1.25
N ASN A 60 -5.46 -26.87 -0.21
CA ASN A 60 -4.11 -26.34 -0.31
C ASN A 60 -3.11 -27.33 0.28
N TRP A 61 -2.27 -27.93 -0.58
CA TRP A 61 -1.28 -28.93 -0.16
C TRP A 61 0.04 -28.31 0.31
N TYR A 62 0.59 -27.35 -0.45
CA TYR A 62 1.95 -26.84 -0.20
C TYR A 62 2.14 -25.38 -0.67
N ALA A 63 1.05 -24.64 -0.84
CA ALA A 63 1.11 -23.27 -1.34
C ALA A 63 0.98 -22.24 -0.23
N ASN A 64 1.52 -21.07 -0.53
CA ASN A 64 1.30 -19.85 0.23
C ASN A 64 0.14 -19.08 -0.40
N VAL A 65 -0.96 -18.98 0.36
CA VAL A 65 -2.12 -18.13 0.07
C VAL A 65 -1.96 -16.88 0.92
N ALA A 66 -1.79 -15.72 0.29
CA ALA A 66 -1.49 -14.48 1.00
C ALA A 66 -2.32 -13.30 0.48
N ARG A 67 -2.86 -12.46 1.36
CA ARG A 67 -3.68 -11.30 0.95
C ARG A 67 -4.83 -11.71 0.02
N CYS A 68 -5.52 -12.78 0.38
CA CYS A 68 -6.66 -13.27 -0.38
C CYS A 68 -7.93 -13.20 0.45
N TYR A 69 -9.09 -13.05 -0.18
CA TYR A 69 -10.34 -13.16 0.56
C TYR A 69 -11.45 -13.92 -0.18
N ASP A 70 -12.38 -14.46 0.59
CA ASP A 70 -13.67 -14.94 0.09
C ASP A 70 -14.83 -14.14 0.69
N ALA A 71 -15.68 -13.60 -0.18
CA ALA A 71 -16.97 -13.03 0.16
C ALA A 71 -18.06 -13.67 -0.72
N GLY A 72 -17.88 -14.96 -1.04
CA GLY A 72 -18.82 -15.80 -1.75
C GLY A 72 -19.66 -16.65 -0.79
N SER A 73 -20.84 -17.08 -1.22
CA SER A 73 -21.66 -17.99 -0.40
C SER A 73 -21.21 -19.43 -0.57
N VAL A 74 -21.22 -20.22 0.51
CA VAL A 74 -20.77 -21.62 0.49
C VAL A 74 -21.90 -22.55 0.96
N SER A 75 -22.31 -23.48 0.08
CA SER A 75 -23.32 -24.50 0.35
C SER A 75 -22.74 -25.90 0.14
N ALA A 76 -22.37 -26.57 1.24
CA ALA A 76 -21.64 -27.84 1.20
C ALA A 76 -21.99 -28.78 2.36
N ALA A 77 -23.27 -28.85 2.75
CA ALA A 77 -23.69 -29.60 3.95
C ALA A 77 -23.34 -31.11 3.95
N GLY A 78 -23.13 -31.73 2.78
CA GLY A 78 -22.71 -33.12 2.65
C GLY A 78 -21.20 -33.33 2.52
N ALA A 79 -20.41 -32.25 2.48
CA ALA A 79 -18.97 -32.35 2.31
C ALA A 79 -18.26 -32.84 3.57
N THR A 80 -17.08 -33.42 3.40
CA THR A 80 -16.28 -33.95 4.53
C THR A 80 -15.60 -32.83 5.31
N THR A 81 -15.08 -31.83 4.61
CA THR A 81 -14.49 -30.63 5.22
C THR A 81 -14.89 -29.41 4.41
N VAL A 82 -15.32 -28.36 5.11
CA VAL A 82 -15.75 -27.11 4.53
C VAL A 82 -15.04 -25.99 5.26
N GLY A 83 -14.42 -25.07 4.52
CA GLY A 83 -13.75 -23.90 5.07
C GLY A 83 -14.22 -22.62 4.40
N GLY A 84 -14.24 -21.51 5.16
CA GLY A 84 -14.64 -20.20 4.65
C GLY A 84 -13.78 -19.73 3.47
N LEU A 85 -12.47 -19.83 3.58
CA LEU A 85 -11.53 -19.53 2.49
C LEU A 85 -10.97 -20.83 1.88
N THR A 86 -10.30 -21.69 2.66
CA THR A 86 -9.72 -22.96 2.17
C THR A 86 -10.38 -24.17 2.81
N GLY A 87 -10.84 -25.16 2.03
CA GLY A 87 -11.50 -26.35 2.57
C GLY A 87 -10.58 -27.29 3.36
N LEU A 88 -9.51 -27.79 2.74
CA LEU A 88 -8.49 -28.59 3.42
C LEU A 88 -7.13 -27.92 3.37
N PHE A 89 -6.45 -27.93 4.51
CA PHE A 89 -5.11 -27.39 4.68
C PHE A 89 -4.15 -28.51 5.11
N TYR A 90 -3.11 -28.75 4.32
CA TYR A 90 -2.08 -29.76 4.62
C TYR A 90 -0.89 -29.18 5.37
N ASP A 91 -0.15 -30.04 6.07
CA ASP A 91 1.01 -29.65 6.84
C ASP A 91 2.10 -29.06 5.93
N GLY A 92 2.48 -27.80 6.19
CA GLY A 92 3.41 -27.01 5.37
C GLY A 92 2.76 -26.02 4.40
N ALA A 93 1.44 -26.04 4.21
CA ALA A 93 0.74 -24.92 3.57
C ALA A 93 0.77 -23.68 4.47
N VAL A 94 0.57 -22.48 3.88
CA VAL A 94 0.50 -21.21 4.63
C VAL A 94 -0.68 -20.40 4.14
N THR A 95 -1.50 -19.91 5.06
CA THR A 95 -2.52 -18.89 4.83
C THR A 95 -2.15 -17.66 5.65
N ALA A 96 -1.83 -16.54 4.99
CA ALA A 96 -1.38 -15.30 5.64
C ALA A 96 -2.24 -14.11 5.19
N ASP A 97 -2.60 -13.23 6.12
CA ASP A 97 -3.36 -11.98 5.82
C ASP A 97 -4.56 -12.21 4.90
N SER A 98 -5.23 -13.35 5.08
CA SER A 98 -6.29 -13.82 4.19
C SER A 98 -7.53 -14.12 4.99
N TYR A 99 -8.67 -13.69 4.46
CA TYR A 99 -9.90 -13.56 5.23
C TYR A 99 -11.08 -14.21 4.54
N TYR A 100 -12.16 -14.44 5.28
CA TYR A 100 -13.44 -14.71 4.67
C TYR A 100 -14.57 -14.07 5.45
N ASP A 101 -15.63 -13.73 4.74
CA ASP A 101 -16.83 -13.16 5.34
C ASP A 101 -17.69 -14.27 5.95
N THR A 102 -17.76 -14.28 7.28
CA THR A 102 -18.53 -15.27 8.06
C THR A 102 -20.04 -15.21 7.82
N GLN A 103 -20.56 -14.02 7.54
CA GLN A 103 -22.01 -13.80 7.36
C GLN A 103 -22.44 -14.19 5.94
N VAL A 104 -21.54 -14.06 4.96
CA VAL A 104 -21.80 -14.46 3.57
C VAL A 104 -21.56 -15.96 3.35
N THR A 105 -20.44 -16.49 3.86
CA THR A 105 -20.13 -17.93 3.74
C THR A 105 -21.02 -18.79 4.64
N GLY A 106 -21.51 -18.24 5.76
CA GLY A 106 -22.20 -18.99 6.80
C GLY A 106 -21.27 -19.85 7.67
N LEU A 107 -19.96 -19.64 7.57
CA LEU A 107 -18.91 -20.38 8.28
C LEU A 107 -18.23 -19.46 9.28
N SER A 108 -17.61 -20.02 10.32
CA SER A 108 -16.96 -19.22 11.37
C SER A 108 -15.79 -19.94 12.06
N ASP A 109 -15.25 -20.99 11.46
CA ASP A 109 -14.14 -21.74 12.02
C ASP A 109 -12.79 -21.09 11.69
N ASN A 110 -11.87 -21.07 12.65
CA ASN A 110 -10.53 -20.51 12.48
C ASN A 110 -9.49 -21.62 12.59
N LEU A 111 -9.58 -22.63 11.71
CA LEU A 111 -8.69 -23.79 11.70
C LEU A 111 -7.43 -23.59 10.83
N GLY A 112 -6.97 -22.34 10.66
CA GLY A 112 -5.86 -22.00 9.76
C GLY A 112 -6.24 -21.96 8.28
N GLN A 113 -7.54 -22.00 8.00
CA GLN A 113 -8.13 -22.04 6.66
C GLN A 113 -8.47 -20.67 6.10
N GLY A 114 -8.02 -19.60 6.75
CA GLY A 114 -8.44 -18.20 6.56
C GLY A 114 -8.96 -17.62 7.87
N VAL A 115 -8.79 -16.31 8.08
CA VAL A 115 -9.23 -15.63 9.30
C VAL A 115 -10.69 -15.18 9.13
N PRO A 116 -11.63 -15.66 9.97
CA PRO A 116 -13.02 -15.22 9.89
C PRO A 116 -13.15 -13.74 10.23
N LYS A 117 -13.92 -13.01 9.41
CA LYS A 117 -14.30 -11.62 9.64
C LYS A 117 -15.80 -11.43 9.43
N THR A 118 -16.38 -10.47 10.11
CA THR A 118 -17.75 -10.02 9.82
C THR A 118 -17.76 -9.22 8.52
N THR A 119 -18.94 -9.05 7.91
CA THR A 119 -19.11 -8.18 6.75
C THR A 119 -18.68 -6.74 7.03
N ALA A 120 -18.92 -6.24 8.24
CA ALA A 120 -18.49 -4.90 8.61
C ALA A 120 -16.96 -4.79 8.64
N GLU A 121 -16.26 -5.74 9.28
CA GLU A 121 -14.79 -5.75 9.30
C GLU A 121 -14.20 -5.95 7.91
N MET A 122 -14.79 -6.79 7.06
CA MET A 122 -14.30 -7.01 5.69
C MET A 122 -14.43 -5.77 4.78
N LYS A 123 -15.18 -4.76 5.22
CA LYS A 123 -15.35 -3.47 4.55
C LYS A 123 -14.70 -2.33 5.33
N ASP A 124 -13.89 -2.67 6.33
CA ASP A 124 -13.15 -1.72 7.13
C ASP A 124 -11.68 -1.77 6.69
N LEU A 125 -11.16 -0.66 6.18
CA LEU A 125 -9.81 -0.61 5.66
C LEU A 125 -8.76 -0.94 6.73
N ASP A 126 -9.06 -0.61 7.99
CA ASP A 126 -8.15 -0.77 9.13
C ASP A 126 -7.73 -2.22 9.39
N ILE A 127 -8.47 -3.21 8.88
CA ILE A 127 -8.09 -4.63 9.05
C ILE A 127 -7.08 -5.13 8.03
N PHE A 128 -6.84 -4.37 6.94
CA PHE A 128 -6.00 -4.78 5.81
C PHE A 128 -4.59 -4.16 5.87
N THR A 129 -3.98 -4.12 7.06
CA THR A 129 -2.70 -3.42 7.33
C THR A 129 -1.46 -3.96 6.61
N ASN A 130 -1.58 -5.08 5.91
CA ASN A 130 -0.49 -5.74 5.16
C ASN A 130 -0.83 -5.86 3.67
N TRP A 131 -1.82 -5.10 3.19
CA TRP A 131 -2.29 -5.09 1.82
C TRP A 131 -1.91 -3.76 1.17
N ASP A 132 -1.46 -3.78 -0.08
CA ASP A 132 -0.93 -2.57 -0.71
C ASP A 132 -2.07 -1.70 -1.30
N PHE A 133 -2.53 -0.69 -0.55
CA PHE A 133 -3.49 0.32 -1.01
C PHE A 133 -2.78 1.67 -1.31
N PRO A 134 -3.20 2.45 -2.32
CA PRO A 134 -4.15 2.11 -3.40
C PRO A 134 -3.52 1.27 -4.53
N ASP A 135 -2.23 0.92 -4.45
CA ASP A 135 -1.46 0.41 -5.60
C ASP A 135 -1.98 -0.92 -6.17
N VAL A 136 -2.30 -1.88 -5.30
CA VAL A 136 -2.83 -3.20 -5.70
C VAL A 136 -4.32 -3.27 -5.42
N TRP A 137 -4.75 -2.71 -4.30
CA TRP A 137 -6.10 -2.79 -3.79
C TRP A 137 -6.77 -1.41 -3.72
N THR A 138 -8.09 -1.41 -3.91
CA THR A 138 -9.00 -0.31 -3.61
C THR A 138 -10.10 -0.80 -2.69
N LEU A 139 -10.67 0.05 -1.84
CA LEU A 139 -11.92 -0.26 -1.17
C LEU A 139 -13.02 0.53 -1.88
N SER A 140 -13.98 -0.18 -2.45
CA SER A 140 -14.93 0.45 -3.35
C SER A 140 -16.36 -0.01 -3.13
N ASP A 141 -17.28 0.95 -3.09
CA ASP A 141 -18.72 0.72 -3.10
C ASP A 141 -19.17 -0.06 -4.34
N ASP A 142 -18.45 0.05 -5.47
CA ASP A 142 -18.72 -0.72 -6.69
C ASP A 142 -18.52 -2.23 -6.49
N ASN A 143 -17.60 -2.62 -5.60
CA ASN A 143 -17.43 -3.99 -5.14
C ASN A 143 -18.17 -4.26 -3.82
N ASN A 144 -19.31 -3.58 -3.63
CA ASN A 144 -20.15 -3.66 -2.44
C ASN A 144 -19.40 -3.27 -1.16
N GLY A 145 -18.41 -2.39 -1.24
CA GLY A 145 -17.59 -1.92 -0.11
C GLY A 145 -16.48 -2.88 0.32
N TYR A 146 -16.30 -4.02 -0.34
CA TYR A 146 -15.17 -4.93 -0.10
C TYR A 146 -13.92 -4.47 -0.89
N PRO A 147 -12.71 -4.91 -0.50
CA PRO A 147 -11.52 -4.66 -1.30
C PRO A 147 -11.68 -5.19 -2.73
N ALA A 148 -11.27 -4.42 -3.71
CA ALA A 148 -11.21 -4.80 -5.11
C ALA A 148 -9.83 -4.48 -5.67
N LEU A 149 -9.49 -5.06 -6.81
CA LEU A 149 -8.17 -4.85 -7.39
C LEU A 149 -8.14 -3.49 -8.09
N ALA A 150 -7.11 -2.69 -7.82
CA ALA A 150 -6.99 -1.33 -8.34
C ALA A 150 -7.06 -1.29 -9.88
N TRP A 151 -6.51 -2.31 -10.56
CA TRP A 151 -6.57 -2.40 -12.03
C TRP A 151 -8.00 -2.52 -12.59
N GLN A 152 -9.00 -2.88 -11.76
CA GLN A 152 -10.41 -2.91 -12.17
C GLN A 152 -10.99 -1.49 -12.36
N GLY A 153 -10.30 -0.44 -11.90
CA GLY A 153 -10.65 0.95 -12.14
C GLY A 153 -11.85 1.45 -11.35
N TYR A 154 -12.13 0.85 -10.18
CA TYR A 154 -13.20 1.30 -9.31
C TYR A 154 -12.81 2.52 -8.48
N GLU A 155 -13.80 3.35 -8.13
CA GLU A 155 -13.58 4.53 -7.30
C GLU A 155 -13.18 4.13 -5.87
N HIS A 156 -12.18 4.81 -5.31
CA HIS A 156 -11.66 4.57 -3.96
C HIS A 156 -12.56 5.27 -2.91
N GLY A 157 -13.54 4.55 -2.37
CA GLY A 157 -14.58 5.14 -1.53
C GLY A 157 -14.17 5.43 -0.07
N SER A 158 -13.14 4.76 0.45
CA SER A 158 -12.74 4.89 1.87
C SER A 158 -11.34 5.48 2.08
N LEU A 159 -10.60 5.79 1.02
CA LEU A 159 -9.28 6.41 1.17
C LEU A 159 -9.43 7.88 1.52
N GLN A 160 -8.56 8.35 2.42
CA GLN A 160 -8.49 9.73 2.83
C GLN A 160 -7.52 10.49 1.93
N THR A 161 -7.95 11.61 1.37
CA THR A 161 -7.03 12.51 0.67
C THR A 161 -5.99 13.03 1.66
N VAL A 162 -4.70 12.96 1.28
CA VAL A 162 -3.60 13.52 2.06
C VAL A 162 -3.88 14.99 2.37
N ALA A 163 -3.83 15.32 3.66
CA ALA A 163 -4.08 16.64 4.20
C ALA A 163 -2.80 17.30 4.75
N ASP A 164 -1.75 16.51 5.04
CA ASP A 164 -0.45 17.04 5.44
C ASP A 164 0.34 17.54 4.21
N LEU A 165 0.05 18.78 3.82
CA LEU A 165 0.63 19.41 2.62
C LEU A 165 1.87 20.28 2.92
N ILE A 166 2.51 20.10 4.08
CA ILE A 166 3.71 20.83 4.46
C ILE A 166 4.87 19.86 4.66
N ILE A 167 5.91 20.00 3.82
CA ILE A 167 7.16 19.25 4.02
C ILE A 167 8.02 19.99 5.04
N GLU A 168 7.79 19.76 6.33
CA GLU A 168 8.45 20.47 7.44
C GLU A 168 9.97 20.23 7.53
N ASP A 169 10.49 19.24 6.79
CA ASP A 169 11.92 18.91 6.76
C ASP A 169 12.80 20.08 6.31
N ALA A 170 13.89 20.29 7.05
CA ALA A 170 15.00 21.17 6.69
C ALA A 170 15.76 20.62 5.47
N ILE A 171 15.27 20.88 4.25
CA ILE A 171 15.86 20.33 3.02
C ILE A 171 16.67 21.35 2.20
N ALA A 172 16.82 22.60 2.66
CA ALA A 172 17.57 23.60 1.91
C ALA A 172 19.07 23.22 1.77
N PRO A 173 19.71 23.49 0.61
CA PRO A 173 21.12 23.20 0.39
C PRO A 173 22.05 23.86 1.42
N ILE A 174 22.92 23.07 2.05
CA ILE A 174 24.00 23.57 2.92
C ILE A 174 25.33 23.44 2.16
N ASN A 175 26.11 24.52 2.11
CA ASN A 175 27.39 24.55 1.38
C ASN A 175 28.34 23.45 1.87
N GLY A 176 28.84 22.63 0.95
CA GLY A 176 29.80 21.56 1.25
C GLY A 176 29.21 20.31 1.90
N GLU A 177 27.94 20.33 2.32
CA GLU A 177 27.25 19.16 2.88
C GLU A 177 26.59 18.31 1.79
N ALA A 178 26.40 17.04 2.09
CA ALA A 178 25.70 16.10 1.20
C ALA A 178 24.19 16.40 1.15
N PRO A 179 23.52 16.17 0.01
CA PRO A 179 22.07 16.36 -0.08
C PRO A 179 21.29 15.37 0.79
N LYS A 180 20.20 15.85 1.38
CA LYS A 180 19.21 14.98 2.01
C LYS A 180 18.43 14.22 0.93
N THR A 181 18.17 12.93 1.17
CA THR A 181 17.59 12.00 0.19
C THR A 181 16.22 11.45 0.57
N ALA A 182 15.67 11.84 1.72
CA ALA A 182 14.36 11.42 2.22
C ALA A 182 13.71 12.52 3.04
N VAL A 183 12.37 12.52 3.09
CA VAL A 183 11.60 13.34 4.04
C VAL A 183 11.28 12.51 5.28
N ALA A 184 10.93 13.16 6.38
CA ALA A 184 10.40 12.47 7.54
C ALA A 184 9.06 11.82 7.17
N GLU A 185 8.86 10.60 7.64
CA GLU A 185 7.58 9.89 7.51
C GLU A 185 6.52 10.57 8.39
N THR A 186 5.32 10.75 7.85
CA THR A 186 4.13 11.26 8.54
C THR A 186 3.14 10.13 8.77
N ASP A 187 2.00 10.38 9.40
CA ASP A 187 0.93 9.36 9.49
C ASP A 187 0.31 9.05 8.12
N GLU A 188 0.46 9.94 7.13
CA GLU A 188 -0.22 9.89 5.84
C GLU A 188 0.70 9.41 4.69
N TYR A 189 2.01 9.62 4.77
CA TYR A 189 2.94 9.25 3.69
C TYR A 189 4.39 9.03 4.16
N THR A 190 5.16 8.40 3.27
CA THR A 190 6.63 8.40 3.28
C THR A 190 7.13 9.18 2.06
N GLY A 191 8.44 9.47 1.96
CA GLY A 191 8.95 10.08 0.73
C GLY A 191 10.46 10.12 0.58
N THR A 192 10.88 10.31 -0.68
CA THR A 192 12.28 10.38 -1.11
C THR A 192 12.56 11.71 -1.80
N ILE A 193 13.83 12.11 -1.83
CA ILE A 193 14.30 13.35 -2.45
C ILE A 193 15.40 13.02 -3.46
N ALA A 194 15.20 13.39 -4.72
CA ALA A 194 16.18 13.31 -5.79
C ALA A 194 16.61 14.72 -6.22
N TRP A 195 17.91 14.97 -6.28
CA TRP A 195 18.46 16.27 -6.66
C TRP A 195 18.93 16.28 -8.10
N ALA A 196 18.61 17.33 -8.84
CA ALA A 196 19.04 17.47 -10.23
C ALA A 196 20.57 17.44 -10.35
N GLY A 197 21.09 16.52 -11.17
CA GLY A 197 22.53 16.36 -11.42
C GLY A 197 23.29 15.54 -10.37
N ASP A 198 22.58 14.87 -9.45
CA ASP A 198 23.13 13.98 -8.42
C ASP A 198 24.36 14.56 -7.70
N PRO A 199 24.27 15.79 -7.14
CA PRO A 199 25.40 16.43 -6.49
C PRO A 199 25.85 15.63 -5.26
N THR A 200 27.17 15.47 -5.09
CA THR A 200 27.71 14.95 -3.83
C THR A 200 27.78 16.02 -2.75
N THR A 201 27.87 17.29 -3.15
CA THR A 201 27.85 18.48 -2.27
C THR A 201 27.23 19.66 -3.00
N PHE A 202 26.77 20.67 -2.25
CA PHE A 202 26.26 21.91 -2.84
C PHE A 202 27.34 22.99 -2.98
N ALA A 203 27.43 23.57 -4.18
CA ALA A 203 28.33 24.68 -4.48
C ALA A 203 27.68 26.04 -4.08
N PRO A 204 28.45 27.00 -3.53
CA PRO A 204 27.91 28.28 -3.06
C PRO A 204 27.15 29.06 -4.13
N GLY A 205 26.03 29.66 -3.74
CA GLY A 205 25.20 30.53 -4.61
C GLY A 205 24.51 29.83 -5.79
N THR A 206 24.58 28.50 -5.86
CA THR A 206 24.05 27.70 -6.98
C THR A 206 22.56 27.46 -6.81
N ALA A 207 21.81 27.52 -7.91
CA ALA A 207 20.41 27.09 -7.93
C ALA A 207 20.33 25.56 -7.92
N CYS A 208 19.51 25.02 -7.03
CA CYS A 208 19.35 23.57 -6.86
C CYS A 208 17.87 23.20 -6.99
N THR A 209 17.59 22.08 -7.64
CA THR A 209 16.23 21.57 -7.81
C THR A 209 16.12 20.20 -7.18
N ALA A 210 15.14 20.05 -6.29
CA ALA A 210 14.77 18.80 -5.66
C ALA A 210 13.44 18.30 -6.24
N THR A 211 13.41 17.02 -6.61
CA THR A 211 12.17 16.27 -6.89
C THR A 211 11.89 15.42 -5.66
N ILE A 212 10.81 15.73 -4.96
CA ILE A 212 10.34 14.98 -3.80
C ILE A 212 9.24 14.04 -4.30
N THR A 213 9.39 12.75 -4.06
CA THR A 213 8.39 11.73 -4.42
C THR A 213 7.85 11.12 -3.14
N LEU A 214 6.58 11.38 -2.88
CA LEU A 214 5.84 10.85 -1.74
C LEU A 214 5.10 9.58 -2.14
N THR A 215 4.99 8.66 -1.19
CA THR A 215 4.19 7.43 -1.28
C THR A 215 3.17 7.48 -0.16
N ALA A 216 1.88 7.49 -0.51
CA ALA A 216 0.80 7.47 0.47
C ALA A 216 0.86 6.16 1.27
N LYS A 217 0.52 6.25 2.55
CA LYS A 217 0.35 5.07 3.40
C LYS A 217 -1.04 4.46 3.20
N ASP A 218 -1.20 3.21 3.65
CA ASP A 218 -2.51 2.56 3.69
C ASP A 218 -3.54 3.46 4.36
N GLY A 219 -4.69 3.63 3.73
CA GLY A 219 -5.70 4.59 4.18
C GLY A 219 -5.67 5.92 3.47
N TYR A 220 -4.59 6.26 2.75
CA TYR A 220 -4.42 7.57 2.13
C TYR A 220 -4.28 7.51 0.61
N THR A 221 -4.63 8.62 -0.03
CA THR A 221 -4.44 8.83 -1.47
C THR A 221 -4.03 10.29 -1.76
N PHE A 222 -3.29 10.49 -2.84
CA PHE A 222 -3.05 11.83 -3.37
C PHE A 222 -4.20 12.32 -4.27
N ASP A 223 -5.14 11.46 -4.64
CA ASP A 223 -6.34 11.87 -5.37
C ASP A 223 -7.14 12.90 -4.56
N GLY A 224 -7.48 14.02 -5.21
CA GLY A 224 -8.10 15.17 -4.59
C GLY A 224 -7.12 16.24 -4.10
N VAL A 225 -5.80 15.98 -4.10
CA VAL A 225 -4.80 17.01 -3.80
C VAL A 225 -4.69 17.98 -4.97
N GLU A 226 -4.98 19.26 -4.73
CA GLU A 226 -4.92 20.30 -5.76
C GLU A 226 -3.49 20.58 -6.25
N ALA A 227 -3.37 21.07 -7.49
CA ALA A 227 -2.09 21.48 -8.04
C ALA A 227 -1.50 22.68 -7.29
N ASN A 228 -0.18 22.65 -7.02
CA ASN A 228 0.57 23.68 -6.29
C ASN A 228 0.06 23.95 -4.85
N SER A 229 -0.49 22.93 -4.19
CA SER A 229 -1.00 23.02 -2.81
C SER A 229 0.06 22.72 -1.75
N PHE A 230 1.13 21.99 -2.11
CA PHE A 230 2.23 21.69 -1.19
C PHE A 230 3.08 22.92 -0.90
N SER A 231 3.59 22.98 0.34
CA SER A 231 4.59 23.94 0.75
C SER A 231 5.85 23.25 1.28
N VAL A 232 6.99 23.87 1.02
CA VAL A 232 8.31 23.42 1.47
C VAL A 232 9.01 24.64 2.04
N PRO A 233 9.30 24.69 3.35
CA PRO A 233 9.99 25.80 3.97
C PRO A 233 11.30 26.13 3.25
N SER A 234 11.55 27.42 3.04
CA SER A 234 12.76 27.95 2.41
C SER A 234 13.01 27.58 0.94
N ALA A 235 12.07 26.91 0.29
CA ALA A 235 12.07 26.77 -1.16
C ALA A 235 11.72 28.12 -1.83
N ALA A 236 12.47 28.48 -2.87
CA ALA A 236 12.20 29.65 -3.69
C ALA A 236 10.93 29.46 -4.55
N THR A 237 10.70 28.23 -5.03
CA THR A 237 9.46 27.85 -5.71
C THR A 237 9.08 26.43 -5.31
N VAL A 238 7.79 26.16 -5.21
CA VAL A 238 7.22 24.82 -5.01
C VAL A 238 6.12 24.63 -6.04
N SER A 239 6.07 23.44 -6.65
CA SER A 239 5.03 23.07 -7.60
C SER A 239 4.76 21.57 -7.54
N ASN A 240 3.50 21.17 -7.71
CA ASN A 240 3.06 19.79 -7.87
C ASN A 240 1.89 19.77 -8.87
N ALA A 241 1.76 18.68 -9.62
CA ALA A 241 0.54 18.43 -10.38
C ALA A 241 -0.60 18.05 -9.42
N ALA A 242 -1.86 18.23 -9.85
CA ALA A 242 -3.00 17.68 -9.12
C ALA A 242 -2.89 16.16 -9.06
N ASP A 243 -3.45 15.58 -7.99
CA ASP A 243 -3.55 14.12 -7.80
C ASP A 243 -2.18 13.41 -7.80
N SER A 244 -1.11 14.14 -7.48
CA SER A 244 0.27 13.67 -7.60
C SER A 244 1.05 13.88 -6.31
N GLY A 245 1.65 12.79 -5.80
CA GLY A 245 2.64 12.81 -4.72
C GLY A 245 4.04 13.30 -5.14
N VAL A 246 4.20 13.83 -6.35
CA VAL A 246 5.48 14.37 -6.86
C VAL A 246 5.51 15.89 -6.78
N ILE A 247 6.50 16.41 -6.04
CA ILE A 247 6.72 17.83 -5.78
C ILE A 247 8.07 18.25 -6.35
N SER A 248 8.11 19.39 -7.05
CA SER A 248 9.34 20.04 -7.51
C SER A 248 9.57 21.31 -6.71
N ALA A 249 10.69 21.34 -5.98
CA ALA A 249 11.11 22.48 -5.17
C ALA A 249 12.45 23.04 -5.68
N THR A 250 12.55 24.36 -5.83
CA THR A 250 13.82 25.02 -6.17
C THR A 250 14.36 25.78 -4.97
N PHE A 251 15.68 25.75 -4.83
CA PHE A 251 16.43 26.40 -3.76
C PHE A 251 17.59 27.19 -4.34
N LYS A 252 18.16 28.06 -3.51
CA LYS A 252 19.45 28.68 -3.78
C LYS A 252 20.39 28.35 -2.63
N SER A 253 21.50 27.69 -2.94
CA SER A 253 22.56 27.44 -1.95
C SER A 253 23.06 28.78 -1.40
N PRO A 254 23.38 28.87 -0.10
CA PRO A 254 23.90 30.09 0.48
C PRO A 254 25.10 30.62 -0.31
N PRO A 255 25.26 31.95 -0.45
CA PRO A 255 26.49 32.53 -0.99
C PRO A 255 27.71 32.06 -0.19
N ASP A 256 28.90 32.19 -0.78
CA ASP A 256 30.13 31.87 -0.06
C ASP A 256 30.25 32.76 1.19
N GLY A 257 30.60 32.14 2.33
CA GLY A 257 30.63 32.81 3.63
C GLY A 257 29.27 32.96 4.35
N TYR A 258 28.22 32.24 3.95
CA TYR A 258 26.92 32.16 4.65
C TYR A 258 26.62 30.73 5.11
N ILE A 259 25.97 30.56 6.29
CA ILE A 259 25.57 29.24 6.82
C ILE A 259 24.07 29.09 6.70
N THR A 260 23.59 27.86 6.60
CA THR A 260 22.19 27.51 6.79
C THR A 260 22.15 26.23 7.60
N ASP A 261 21.12 26.08 8.42
CA ASP A 261 20.79 24.84 9.13
C ASP A 261 19.84 23.94 8.30
N GLY A 262 19.62 24.27 7.03
CA GLY A 262 18.65 23.60 6.15
C GLY A 262 17.25 24.21 6.23
N ASN A 263 16.97 25.10 7.19
CA ASN A 263 15.70 25.83 7.31
C ASN A 263 15.73 27.20 6.60
N GLY A 264 16.76 27.50 5.82
CA GLY A 264 16.94 28.79 5.14
C GLY A 264 18.23 29.52 5.53
N ILE A 265 18.54 30.62 4.86
CA ILE A 265 19.87 31.26 4.94
C ILE A 265 20.03 32.05 6.25
N MET A 266 21.11 31.77 6.99
CA MET A 266 21.58 32.54 8.14
C MET A 266 22.85 33.33 7.75
N ALA A 267 22.86 34.64 7.99
CA ALA A 267 24.02 35.47 7.68
C ALA A 267 25.09 35.34 8.78
N TYR A 268 26.31 34.96 8.40
CA TYR A 268 27.51 35.37 9.13
C TYR A 268 28.35 36.27 8.23
N ARG A 269 29.04 37.25 8.82
CA ARG A 269 30.11 37.99 8.16
C ARG A 269 31.37 37.84 9.01
N TYR A 270 32.43 37.27 8.45
CA TYR A 270 33.75 37.38 9.06
C TYR A 270 34.23 38.83 8.94
N VAL A 271 34.19 39.56 10.06
CA VAL A 271 35.00 40.77 10.22
C VAL A 271 36.01 40.48 11.31
N SER A 272 37.27 40.25 10.92
CA SER A 272 38.43 40.25 11.82
C SER A 272 38.22 39.46 13.14
N ASN A 273 38.11 38.13 13.06
CA ASN A 273 38.07 37.22 14.21
C ASN A 273 36.90 37.40 15.19
N ASN A 274 35.83 38.11 14.82
CA ASN A 274 34.63 38.23 15.65
C ASN A 274 33.42 37.60 14.93
N PHE A 275 32.64 36.83 15.69
CA PHE A 275 31.42 36.16 15.22
C PHE A 275 30.23 37.10 15.42
N ASP A 276 29.50 37.40 14.34
CA ASP A 276 28.30 38.24 14.37
C ASP A 276 27.16 37.53 13.63
N ILE A 277 26.06 37.24 14.34
CA ILE A 277 24.83 36.69 13.76
C ILE A 277 23.93 37.88 13.47
N HIS A 278 23.84 38.28 12.20
CA HIS A 278 22.81 39.21 11.78
C HIS A 278 21.54 38.42 11.39
N GLY A 279 20.43 38.84 12.03
CA GLY A 279 19.05 38.34 11.94
C GLY A 279 18.62 37.54 10.71
N THR A 280 17.73 36.60 10.99
CA THR A 280 16.93 35.83 10.02
C THR A 280 16.36 36.74 8.92
N TYR A 281 16.69 36.45 7.66
CA TYR A 281 15.90 36.96 6.55
C TYR A 281 14.59 36.16 6.54
N LYS A 282 13.49 36.83 6.87
CA LYS A 282 12.13 36.33 6.64
C LYS A 282 11.80 36.36 5.16
#